data_AF-A0A1Y3C6T2-F1
#
_entry.id   AF-A0A1Y3C6T2-F1
#
_cell.length_a   1.000
_cell.length_b   1.000
_cell.length_c   1.000
_cell.angle_alpha   90.00
_cell.angle_beta   90.00
_cell.angle_gamma   90.00
#
_symmetry.space_group_name_H-M   'P 1'
#
loop_
_entity.id
_entity.type
_entity.pdbx_description
1 polymer ?
#
loop_
_entity_poly.entity_id
_entity_poly.type
_entity_poly.pdbx_seq_one_letter_code
_entity_poly.pdbx_strand_id
1 'polypeptide(L)'
;MKFYKLILAVSVPFILSACESIPNNVQTLGITLNNGIKSINEVLGATGSTSNTSTGQTKTASQSAMLTKEQCQNSKGKTKVQIEKMAHETLTDARADMLNSIAVTYNFQISDQVSRYGFDSRFKAICSLTFEGNQSSSKVLHWSIVG
;
A
#
# COMPACT_ATOMS: atom_id res chain seq x y z
N MET A 1 26.62 40.23 -50.77
CA MET A 1 27.88 39.65 -50.27
C MET A 1 28.40 40.51 -49.12
N LYS A 2 28.50 39.95 -47.91
CA LYS A 2 29.62 40.10 -46.96
C LYS A 2 29.23 39.36 -45.67
N PHE A 3 29.87 38.22 -45.49
CA PHE A 3 29.78 37.31 -44.36
C PHE A 3 30.56 37.88 -43.18
N TYR A 4 30.02 37.81 -41.97
CA TYR A 4 30.83 37.95 -40.76
C TYR A 4 31.02 36.58 -40.11
N LYS A 5 32.30 36.24 -39.99
CA LYS A 5 32.84 34.96 -39.52
C LYS A 5 32.69 34.82 -38.00
N LEU A 6 32.40 33.59 -37.63
CA LEU A 6 32.41 32.93 -36.33
C LEU A 6 33.83 32.73 -35.80
N ILE A 7 34.11 33.03 -34.52
CA ILE A 7 35.12 32.42 -33.61
C ILE A 7 34.78 32.90 -32.17
N LEU A 8 34.99 32.24 -31.03
CA LEU A 8 35.02 30.86 -30.52
C LEU A 8 35.29 31.02 -29.00
N ALA A 9 34.72 30.12 -28.20
CA ALA A 9 34.85 29.91 -26.75
C ALA A 9 35.97 30.60 -25.95
N VAL A 10 35.61 31.14 -24.77
CA VAL A 10 36.50 31.16 -23.59
C VAL A 10 35.78 30.51 -22.40
N SER A 11 36.43 29.46 -21.94
CA SER A 11 36.20 28.64 -20.75
C SER A 11 36.32 29.40 -19.43
N VAL A 12 35.46 29.06 -18.45
CA VAL A 12 35.84 29.07 -17.03
C VAL A 12 35.25 27.83 -16.35
N PRO A 13 36.10 26.84 -15.98
CA PRO A 13 35.75 25.74 -15.09
C PRO A 13 36.30 26.02 -13.68
N PHE A 14 35.48 26.03 -12.63
CA PHE A 14 35.90 26.11 -11.21
C PHE A 14 34.63 26.01 -10.33
N ILE A 15 34.48 25.28 -9.21
CA ILE A 15 35.32 24.40 -8.36
C ILE A 15 34.39 23.38 -7.68
N LEU A 16 34.98 22.22 -7.39
CA LEU A 16 34.53 21.14 -6.53
C LEU A 16 34.03 21.52 -5.11
N SER A 17 33.36 20.53 -4.51
CA SER A 17 33.33 20.18 -3.08
C SER A 17 32.38 20.92 -2.14
N ALA A 18 31.32 20.21 -1.75
CA ALA A 18 31.22 19.69 -0.39
C ALA A 18 30.26 18.48 -0.39
N CYS A 19 30.79 17.26 -0.32
CA CYS A 19 30.04 16.19 0.35
C CYS A 19 30.01 16.59 1.82
N GLU A 20 28.83 16.87 2.35
CA GLU A 20 28.66 16.95 3.80
C GLU A 20 29.14 15.63 4.39
N SER A 21 30.12 15.73 5.28
CA SER A 21 30.65 14.64 6.07
C SER A 21 29.50 13.89 6.75
N ILE A 22 29.45 12.58 6.54
CA ILE A 22 28.64 11.66 7.34
C ILE A 22 28.98 11.92 8.82
N PRO A 23 28.00 12.23 9.69
CA PRO A 23 28.29 12.54 11.08
C PRO A 23 28.92 11.33 11.78
N ASN A 24 30.04 11.59 12.47
CA ASN A 24 30.88 10.65 13.23
C ASN A 24 30.19 10.06 14.47
N ASN A 25 28.90 9.75 14.43
CA ASN A 25 28.21 9.25 15.61
C ASN A 25 27.42 7.96 15.40
N VAL A 26 28.09 6.99 14.76
CA VAL A 26 27.72 5.57 14.82
C VAL A 26 27.57 5.07 16.26
N GLN A 27 28.22 5.71 17.24
CA GLN A 27 28.02 5.41 18.66
C GLN A 27 26.63 5.85 19.16
N THR A 28 26.13 7.02 18.76
CA THR A 28 24.75 7.47 19.07
C THR A 28 23.70 6.61 18.37
N LEU A 29 23.95 6.13 17.15
CA LEU A 29 23.08 5.11 16.54
C LEU A 29 23.07 3.83 17.37
N GLY A 30 24.23 3.32 17.79
CA GLY A 30 24.33 2.12 18.61
C GLY A 30 23.60 2.24 19.95
N ILE A 31 23.70 3.39 20.62
CA ILE A 31 23.00 3.67 21.88
C ILE A 31 21.49 3.75 21.66
N THR A 32 21.05 4.43 20.59
CA THR A 32 19.61 4.57 20.27
C THR A 32 18.98 3.24 19.87
N LEU A 33 19.69 2.42 19.09
CA LEU A 33 19.22 1.09 18.69
C LEU A 33 19.16 0.13 19.90
N ASN A 34 20.19 0.13 20.74
CA ASN A 34 20.24 -0.72 21.94
C ASN A 34 19.13 -0.36 22.94
N ASN A 35 18.82 0.93 23.09
CA ASN A 35 17.70 1.38 23.93
C ASN A 35 16.34 1.04 23.30
N GLY A 36 16.20 1.14 21.97
CA GLY A 36 14.98 0.71 21.26
C GLY A 36 14.72 -0.80 21.40
N ILE A 37 15.76 -1.63 21.31
CA ILE A 37 15.65 -3.08 21.49
C ILE A 37 15.28 -3.44 22.93
N LYS A 38 15.86 -2.76 23.93
CA LYS A 38 15.46 -2.94 25.34
C LYS A 38 13.98 -2.61 25.55
N SER A 39 13.50 -1.50 25.00
CA SER A 39 12.10 -1.10 25.12
C SER A 39 11.15 -2.10 24.44
N ILE A 40 11.52 -2.63 23.27
CA ILE A 40 10.76 -3.69 22.60
C ILE A 40 10.76 -4.97 23.45
N ASN A 41 11.89 -5.35 24.04
CA ASN A 41 11.99 -6.56 24.85
C ASN A 41 11.22 -6.45 26.17
N GLU A 42 11.11 -5.25 26.76
CA GLU A 42 10.25 -4.97 27.92
C GLU A 42 8.75 -5.05 27.57
N VAL A 43 8.35 -4.53 26.41
CA VAL A 43 6.96 -4.64 25.91
C VAL A 43 6.60 -6.08 25.53
N LEU A 44 7.53 -6.82 24.92
CA LEU A 44 7.34 -8.21 24.54
C LEU A 44 7.35 -9.14 25.76
N GLY A 45 8.18 -8.85 26.77
CA GLY A 45 8.22 -9.57 28.05
C GLY A 45 6.96 -9.38 28.89
N ALA A 46 6.33 -8.19 28.83
CA ALA A 46 5.05 -7.93 29.50
C ALA A 46 3.84 -8.61 28.81
N THR A 47 4.00 -9.08 27.56
CA THR A 47 2.92 -9.74 26.79
C THR A 47 3.05 -11.29 26.82
N GLY A 48 4.01 -11.82 27.58
CA GLY A 48 4.34 -13.24 27.67
C GLY A 48 3.39 -14.06 28.56
N SER A 49 2.14 -14.22 28.15
CA SER A 49 1.33 -15.40 28.50
C SER A 49 0.31 -15.69 27.42
N THR A 50 0.76 -16.12 26.24
CA THR A 50 0.03 -17.12 25.44
C THR A 50 1.02 -17.86 24.54
N SER A 51 1.26 -19.14 24.85
CA SER A 51 2.13 -20.00 24.07
C SER A 51 1.50 -20.42 22.74
N ASN A 52 2.22 -20.12 21.65
CA ASN A 52 2.45 -20.87 20.41
C ASN A 52 1.26 -21.55 19.69
N THR A 53 1.06 -21.21 18.40
CA THR A 53 1.55 -22.03 17.25
C THR A 53 1.38 -21.25 15.94
N SER A 54 2.38 -21.36 15.07
CA SER A 54 2.56 -20.74 13.76
C SER A 54 1.65 -21.27 12.65
N THR A 55 1.54 -20.47 11.59
CA THR A 55 1.04 -20.73 10.21
C THR A 55 -0.47 -20.87 10.01
N GLY A 56 -1.01 -19.92 9.25
CA GLY A 56 -2.42 -19.79 8.90
C GLY A 56 -3.03 -18.57 9.58
N GLN A 57 -2.75 -17.36 9.08
CA GLN A 57 -3.67 -16.25 9.27
C GLN A 57 -4.94 -16.58 8.47
N THR A 58 -5.77 -17.49 8.99
CA THR A 58 -7.19 -17.42 8.77
C THR A 58 -7.60 -16.10 9.39
N LYS A 59 -7.63 -15.04 8.55
CA LYS A 59 -8.41 -13.83 8.83
C LYS A 59 -9.76 -14.36 9.27
N THR A 60 -10.02 -14.30 10.57
CA THR A 60 -11.34 -14.51 11.16
C THR A 60 -12.28 -13.72 10.28
N ALA A 61 -13.35 -14.36 9.80
CA ALA A 61 -14.29 -13.81 8.83
C ALA A 61 -14.98 -12.55 9.40
N SER A 62 -14.24 -11.45 9.50
CA SER A 62 -14.77 -10.11 9.45
C SER A 62 -15.67 -10.12 8.23
N GLN A 63 -16.94 -9.79 8.41
CA GLN A 63 -17.89 -9.66 7.31
C GLN A 63 -17.21 -8.83 6.23
N SER A 64 -16.66 -9.50 5.22
CA SER A 64 -15.93 -8.82 4.17
C SER A 64 -16.98 -8.02 3.46
N ALA A 65 -16.82 -6.69 3.42
CA ALA A 65 -17.77 -5.87 2.70
C ALA A 65 -17.95 -6.42 1.29
N MET A 66 -19.21 -6.40 0.87
CA MET A 66 -19.62 -7.05 -0.36
C MET A 66 -19.95 -6.00 -1.41
N LEU A 67 -19.59 -6.31 -2.65
CA LEU A 67 -20.10 -5.64 -3.83
C LEU A 67 -20.90 -6.66 -4.65
N THR A 68 -21.88 -6.20 -5.42
CA THR A 68 -22.42 -7.04 -6.50
C THR A 68 -21.41 -7.13 -7.65
N LYS A 69 -21.58 -8.13 -8.51
CA LYS A 69 -20.79 -8.26 -9.74
C LYS A 69 -20.86 -6.98 -10.57
N GLU A 70 -22.06 -6.44 -10.75
CA GLU A 70 -22.29 -5.21 -11.50
C GLU A 70 -21.58 -4.00 -10.87
N GLN A 71 -21.65 -3.86 -9.55
CA GLN A 71 -20.94 -2.83 -8.80
C GLN A 71 -19.42 -2.93 -9.00
N CYS A 72 -18.87 -4.14 -9.02
CA CYS A 72 -17.46 -4.38 -9.30
C CYS A 72 -17.09 -3.97 -10.73
N GLN A 73 -17.85 -4.42 -11.72
CA GLN A 73 -17.57 -4.18 -13.15
C GLN A 73 -17.67 -2.70 -13.53
N ASN A 74 -18.56 -1.97 -12.86
CA ASN A 74 -18.79 -0.54 -13.09
C ASN A 74 -18.02 0.37 -12.10
N SER A 75 -17.03 -0.18 -11.38
CA SER A 75 -16.29 0.56 -10.34
C SER A 75 -15.26 1.55 -10.90
N LYS A 76 -14.76 1.34 -12.13
CA LYS A 76 -13.70 2.17 -12.72
C LYS A 76 -14.09 3.66 -12.70
N GLY A 77 -13.17 4.50 -12.22
CA GLY A 77 -13.37 5.94 -12.10
C GLY A 77 -14.19 6.40 -10.90
N LYS A 78 -14.84 5.49 -10.15
CA LYS A 78 -15.49 5.85 -8.87
C LYS A 78 -14.44 6.17 -7.81
N THR A 79 -14.73 7.13 -6.94
CA THR A 79 -13.83 7.51 -5.85
C THR A 79 -13.89 6.50 -4.71
N LYS A 80 -12.86 6.48 -3.86
CA LYS A 80 -12.81 5.67 -2.64
C LYS A 80 -14.07 5.86 -1.79
N VAL A 81 -14.50 7.12 -1.57
CA VAL A 81 -15.71 7.39 -0.78
C VAL A 81 -17.00 6.87 -1.43
N GLN A 82 -17.05 6.78 -2.77
CA GLN A 82 -18.20 6.19 -3.46
C GLN A 82 -18.21 4.68 -3.30
N ILE A 83 -17.04 4.03 -3.36
CA ILE A 83 -16.91 2.58 -3.11
C ILE A 83 -17.24 2.26 -1.64
N GLU A 84 -16.75 3.04 -0.68
CA GLU A 84 -17.08 2.88 0.75
C GLU A 84 -18.60 2.92 1.01
N LYS A 85 -19.30 3.85 0.35
CA LYS A 85 -20.77 3.92 0.40
C LYS A 85 -21.45 2.72 -0.24
N MET A 86 -20.94 2.24 -1.38
CA MET A 86 -21.47 1.06 -2.07
C MET A 86 -21.28 -0.22 -1.25
N ALA A 87 -20.13 -0.36 -0.60
CA ALA A 87 -19.75 -1.54 0.17
C ALA A 87 -20.26 -1.49 1.62
N HIS A 88 -20.78 -0.34 2.08
CA HIS A 88 -21.12 -0.07 3.47
C HIS A 88 -19.97 -0.33 4.45
N GLU A 89 -18.73 -0.02 4.04
CA GLU A 89 -17.50 -0.21 4.83
C GLU A 89 -16.56 0.98 4.63
N THR A 90 -15.76 1.31 5.65
CA THR A 90 -14.65 2.26 5.54
C THR A 90 -13.37 1.55 5.12
N LEU A 91 -12.71 2.03 4.07
CA LEU A 91 -11.50 1.42 3.53
C LEU A 91 -10.27 2.03 4.20
N THR A 92 -9.87 1.44 5.32
CA THR A 92 -8.67 1.84 6.08
C THR A 92 -7.40 1.19 5.52
N ASP A 93 -6.23 1.72 5.86
CA ASP A 93 -4.93 1.13 5.48
C ASP A 93 -4.79 -0.32 5.94
N ALA A 94 -5.36 -0.67 7.09
CA ALA A 94 -5.38 -2.04 7.60
C ALA A 94 -6.28 -2.99 6.79
N ARG A 95 -7.25 -2.44 6.03
CA ARG A 95 -8.15 -3.20 5.16
C ARG A 95 -7.54 -3.50 3.79
N ALA A 96 -6.50 -2.75 3.42
CA ALA A 96 -5.83 -2.90 2.14
C ALA A 96 -5.15 -4.27 2.03
N ASP A 97 -5.36 -4.94 0.91
CA ASP A 97 -4.65 -6.17 0.58
C ASP A 97 -3.27 -5.86 -0.01
N MET A 98 -3.11 -4.67 -0.60
CA MET A 98 -1.83 -4.12 -1.01
C MET A 98 -1.86 -2.60 -0.86
N LEU A 99 -0.82 -2.02 -0.27
CA LEU A 99 -0.69 -0.58 -0.09
C LEU A 99 0.74 -0.15 -0.38
N ASN A 100 0.91 0.86 -1.24
CA ASN A 100 2.19 1.53 -1.47
C ASN A 100 1.97 3.03 -1.72
N SER A 101 3.03 3.76 -2.06
CA SER A 101 2.99 5.22 -2.23
C SER A 101 2.18 5.71 -3.44
N ILE A 102 1.85 4.83 -4.39
CA ILE A 102 1.21 5.19 -5.67
C ILE A 102 -0.18 4.58 -5.80
N ALA A 103 -0.41 3.42 -5.20
CA ALA A 103 -1.65 2.67 -5.35
C ALA A 103 -2.01 1.89 -4.08
N VAL A 104 -3.30 1.63 -3.94
CA VAL A 104 -3.86 0.75 -2.92
C VAL A 104 -4.87 -0.19 -3.56
N THR A 105 -4.89 -1.44 -3.12
CA THR A 105 -5.82 -2.47 -3.58
C THR A 105 -6.65 -3.00 -2.42
N TYR A 106 -7.96 -3.08 -2.62
CA TYR A 106 -8.91 -3.63 -1.69
C TYR A 106 -9.70 -4.77 -2.34
N ASN A 107 -9.81 -5.90 -1.64
CA ASN A 107 -10.60 -7.05 -2.06
C ASN A 107 -11.95 -7.09 -1.34
N PHE A 108 -13.02 -7.23 -2.12
CA PHE A 108 -14.40 -7.37 -1.67
C PHE A 108 -14.92 -8.74 -2.07
N GLN A 109 -15.80 -9.33 -1.26
CA GLN A 109 -16.56 -10.49 -1.72
C GLN A 109 -17.65 -10.05 -2.69
N ILE A 110 -17.97 -10.90 -3.66
CA ILE A 110 -19.07 -10.67 -4.59
C ILE A 110 -20.33 -11.35 -4.04
N SER A 111 -21.34 -10.56 -3.68
CA SER A 111 -22.54 -11.08 -2.99
C SER A 111 -23.32 -12.08 -3.84
N ASP A 112 -23.43 -11.79 -5.14
CA ASP A 112 -24.23 -12.49 -6.15
C ASP A 112 -23.42 -13.46 -7.02
N GLN A 113 -22.15 -13.74 -6.68
CA GLN A 113 -21.30 -14.67 -7.44
C GLN A 113 -20.51 -15.62 -6.53
N VAL A 114 -20.70 -16.92 -6.76
CA VAL A 114 -19.90 -17.99 -6.14
C VAL A 114 -18.57 -18.12 -6.89
N SER A 115 -17.51 -18.44 -6.16
CA SER A 115 -16.21 -18.74 -6.76
C SER A 115 -16.24 -20.11 -7.44
N ARG A 116 -15.75 -20.17 -8.68
CA ARG A 116 -15.40 -21.36 -9.45
C ARG A 116 -14.32 -22.23 -8.80
N TYR A 117 -13.53 -21.66 -7.89
CA TYR A 117 -12.49 -22.37 -7.13
C TYR A 117 -12.98 -22.86 -5.75
N GLY A 118 -14.22 -22.53 -5.39
CA GLY A 118 -14.84 -22.91 -4.12
C GLY A 118 -15.53 -24.28 -4.18
N PHE A 119 -15.63 -24.93 -3.02
CA PHE A 119 -16.32 -26.23 -2.91
C PHE A 119 -17.83 -26.10 -2.73
N ASP A 120 -18.33 -24.95 -2.26
CA ASP A 120 -19.75 -24.68 -2.05
C ASP A 120 -20.09 -23.18 -2.14
N SER A 121 -21.37 -22.85 -1.95
CA SER A 121 -21.93 -21.49 -2.09
C SER A 121 -21.42 -20.46 -1.09
N ARG A 122 -20.68 -20.87 -0.05
CA ARG A 122 -20.03 -19.97 0.92
C ARG A 122 -18.77 -19.35 0.36
N PHE A 123 -18.14 -19.99 -0.62
CA PHE A 123 -16.96 -19.47 -1.30
C PHE A 123 -17.41 -18.46 -2.34
N LYS A 124 -17.33 -17.17 -2.00
CA LYS A 124 -17.68 -16.08 -2.92
C LYS A 124 -16.51 -15.74 -3.83
N ALA A 125 -16.81 -15.32 -5.05
CA ALA A 125 -15.82 -14.68 -5.91
C ALA A 125 -15.35 -13.36 -5.27
N ILE A 126 -14.16 -12.90 -5.65
CA ILE A 126 -13.54 -11.69 -5.13
C ILE A 126 -13.53 -10.61 -6.21
N CYS A 127 -13.95 -9.41 -5.85
CA CYS A 127 -13.72 -8.19 -6.60
C CYS A 127 -12.48 -7.49 -6.05
N SER A 128 -11.44 -7.34 -6.87
CA SER A 128 -10.22 -6.61 -6.52
C SER A 128 -10.26 -5.22 -7.16
N LEU A 129 -10.23 -4.18 -6.36
CA LEU A 129 -10.25 -2.78 -6.81
C LEU A 129 -8.92 -2.09 -6.50
N THR A 130 -8.25 -1.55 -7.51
CA THR A 130 -7.01 -0.77 -7.35
C THR A 130 -7.27 0.71 -7.59
N PHE A 131 -6.85 1.55 -6.65
CA PHE A 131 -7.04 3.00 -6.66
C PHE A 131 -5.74 3.76 -6.96
N GLU A 132 -5.86 4.97 -7.53
CA GLU A 132 -4.78 5.95 -7.65
C GLU A 132 -4.46 6.59 -6.29
N GLY A 133 -3.77 5.82 -5.44
CA GLY A 133 -3.46 6.20 -4.07
C GLY A 133 -4.62 5.97 -3.11
N ASN A 134 -4.45 6.40 -1.86
CA ASN A 134 -5.32 6.03 -0.74
C ASN A 134 -6.05 7.23 -0.10
N GLN A 135 -6.37 8.25 -0.90
CA GLN A 135 -7.15 9.40 -0.44
C GLN A 135 -8.64 9.17 -0.70
N SER A 136 -9.53 9.88 0.01
CA SER A 136 -10.99 9.74 -0.19
C SER A 136 -11.44 10.07 -1.63
N SER A 137 -10.70 10.95 -2.32
CA SER A 137 -10.94 11.34 -3.71
C SER A 137 -10.26 10.43 -4.74
N SER A 138 -9.35 9.53 -4.31
CA SER A 138 -8.66 8.60 -5.20
C SER A 138 -9.67 7.73 -5.95
N LYS A 139 -9.47 7.57 -7.26
CA LYS A 139 -10.39 6.81 -8.12
C LYS A 139 -9.90 5.39 -8.36
N VAL A 140 -10.84 4.49 -8.64
CA VAL A 140 -10.52 3.15 -9.13
C VAL A 140 -9.88 3.26 -10.53
N LEU A 141 -8.63 2.83 -10.64
CA LEU A 141 -7.91 2.73 -11.91
C LEU A 141 -8.22 1.41 -12.64
N HIS A 142 -8.27 0.33 -11.88
CA HIS A 142 -8.43 -1.02 -12.38
C HIS A 142 -9.31 -1.85 -11.46
N TRP A 143 -10.09 -2.76 -12.04
CA TRP A 143 -10.85 -3.76 -11.32
C TRP A 143 -10.66 -5.14 -11.96
N SER A 144 -10.76 -6.19 -11.15
CA SER A 144 -10.80 -7.55 -11.65
C SER A 144 -11.70 -8.41 -10.77
N ILE A 145 -12.23 -9.48 -11.36
CA ILE A 145 -12.96 -10.52 -10.63
C ILE A 145 -12.09 -11.78 -10.64
N VAL A 146 -11.74 -12.23 -9.44
CA VAL A 146 -11.00 -13.47 -9.20
C VAL A 146 -11.90 -14.38 -8.41
N GLY A 147 -12.29 -15.50 -9.01
CA GLY A 147 -13.30 -16.33 -8.41
C GLY A 147 -13.72 -17.39 -9.34
#